data_AF-A0A937BKZ9-F1
#
_entry.id   AF-A0A937BKZ9-F1
#
_cell.length_a   1.000
_cell.length_b   1.000
_cell.length_c   1.000
_cell.angle_alpha   90.00
_cell.angle_beta   90.00
_cell.angle_gamma   90.00
#
_symmetry.space_group_name_H-M   'P 1'
#
loop_
_entity.id
_entity.type
_entity.pdbx_description
1 polymer ?
#
loop_
_entity_poly.entity_id
_entity_poly.type
_entity_poly.pdbx_seq_one_letter_code
_entity_poly.pdbx_strand_id
1 'polypeptide(L)'
;MTWKSGVQGPGAVALDYAELARHMENAHRPDRMFRNNMRIVLERLRDRYKLLDFKTHYGAPAEVHLRPVAGADTVKVPAAYWEYGWDARLGSPGRGVYLINLRESQTSRMSPRWSHGRLWLAAHYGVSPDHIFSGVTELRRANLLEVEYGEMDQHMGHPREPSLYTPNVLYDPADLKKGLEELKQKHGPEKLARAQKAASLVYEDSDLAGIARLIELEDQYGPAIIRWALDKMEAKSPSNPKRTLPYLVGTIRSPD
;
A
#
# COMPACT_ATOMS: atom_id res chain seq x y z
N MET A 1 -17.90 0.28 -0.25
CA MET A 1 -18.81 1.42 -0.44
C MET A 1 -19.81 1.07 -1.53
N THR A 2 -21.09 0.94 -1.20
CA THR A 2 -22.11 0.60 -2.21
C THR A 2 -22.72 1.89 -2.73
N TRP A 3 -22.37 2.27 -3.95
CA TRP A 3 -22.80 3.50 -4.62
C TRP A 3 -24.30 3.43 -4.93
N LYS A 4 -25.15 3.88 -4.01
CA LYS A 4 -26.58 3.97 -4.28
C LYS A 4 -26.85 5.23 -5.12
N SER A 5 -27.17 5.02 -6.40
CA SER A 5 -27.58 6.06 -7.36
C SER A 5 -28.98 6.60 -7.00
N GLY A 6 -29.05 7.41 -5.96
CA GLY A 6 -30.25 8.20 -5.63
C GLY A 6 -30.30 9.56 -6.32
N VAL A 7 -29.24 9.95 -7.03
CA VAL A 7 -29.08 11.27 -7.65
C VAL A 7 -28.97 11.12 -9.16
N GLN A 8 -29.77 11.88 -9.91
CA GLN A 8 -29.78 11.87 -11.37
C GLN A 8 -28.73 12.84 -11.92
N GLY A 9 -27.73 12.32 -12.65
CA GLY A 9 -26.75 13.10 -13.41
C GLY A 9 -25.34 12.49 -13.40
N PRO A 10 -24.55 12.62 -14.49
CA PRO A 10 -23.16 12.16 -14.52
C PRO A 10 -22.33 12.89 -13.45
N GLY A 11 -21.59 12.14 -12.62
CA GLY A 11 -20.74 12.69 -11.57
C GLY A 11 -21.47 13.09 -10.27
N ALA A 12 -22.77 12.81 -10.15
CA ALA A 12 -23.54 13.06 -8.95
C ALA A 12 -23.55 11.85 -8.00
N VAL A 13 -23.27 12.08 -6.72
CA VAL A 13 -23.15 11.04 -5.69
C VAL A 13 -23.89 11.49 -4.42
N ALA A 14 -24.69 10.60 -3.84
CA ALA A 14 -25.24 10.80 -2.50
C ALA A 14 -24.21 10.41 -1.43
N LEU A 15 -23.84 11.36 -0.57
CA LEU A 15 -22.98 11.12 0.58
C LEU A 15 -23.83 10.76 1.82
N ASP A 16 -23.99 9.46 2.07
CA ASP A 16 -24.59 8.97 3.30
C ASP A 16 -23.61 9.12 4.47
N TYR A 17 -23.93 10.05 5.38
CA TYR A 17 -23.09 10.33 6.55
C TYR A 17 -22.97 9.14 7.52
N ALA A 18 -23.97 8.27 7.61
CA ALA A 18 -23.92 7.10 8.48
C ALA A 18 -23.05 5.99 7.86
N GLU A 19 -23.12 5.79 6.55
CA GLU A 19 -22.17 4.91 5.84
C GLU A 19 -20.74 5.45 5.92
N LEU A 20 -20.55 6.75 5.70
CA LEU A 20 -19.22 7.37 5.81
C LEU A 20 -18.65 7.25 7.23
N ALA A 21 -19.45 7.50 8.26
CA ALA A 21 -19.00 7.38 9.66
C ALA A 21 -18.59 5.94 10.01
N ARG A 22 -19.32 4.93 9.51
CA ARG A 22 -18.94 3.52 9.67
C ARG A 22 -17.62 3.21 8.99
N HIS A 23 -17.40 3.74 7.78
CA HIS A 23 -16.16 3.55 7.04
C HIS A 23 -14.94 4.23 7.67
N MET A 24 -15.13 5.38 8.32
CA MET A 24 -14.05 6.11 8.98
C MET A 24 -13.70 5.59 10.39
N GLU A 25 -14.19 4.41 10.77
CA GLU A 25 -14.07 3.82 12.12
C GLU A 25 -14.60 4.73 13.26
N ASN A 26 -15.26 5.84 12.92
CA ASN A 26 -15.96 6.75 13.83
C ASN A 26 -17.40 6.27 14.06
N ALA A 27 -17.55 4.96 14.26
CA ALA A 27 -18.84 4.27 14.29
C ALA A 27 -19.75 4.70 15.46
N HIS A 28 -19.26 5.49 16.41
CA HIS A 28 -19.95 5.75 17.67
C HIS A 28 -20.92 6.92 17.68
N ARG A 29 -21.04 7.72 16.60
CA ARG A 29 -22.23 8.54 16.28
C ARG A 29 -22.01 9.37 15.00
N PRO A 30 -22.85 9.24 13.95
CA PRO A 30 -23.00 10.28 12.93
C PRO A 30 -23.80 11.46 13.52
N ASP A 31 -23.30 12.05 14.61
CA ASP A 31 -23.96 13.15 15.29
C ASP A 31 -23.81 14.46 14.52
N ARG A 32 -24.41 15.51 15.08
CA ARG A 32 -24.34 16.87 14.54
C ARG A 32 -22.90 17.35 14.34
N MET A 33 -21.96 16.91 15.20
CA MET A 33 -20.55 17.31 15.11
C MET A 33 -19.87 16.62 13.92
N PHE A 34 -20.08 15.32 13.72
CA PHE A 34 -19.58 14.61 12.53
C PHE A 34 -20.08 15.24 11.24
N ARG A 35 -21.39 15.51 11.15
CA ARG A 35 -21.98 16.18 9.97
C ARG A 35 -21.39 17.58 9.73
N ASN A 36 -21.19 18.37 10.79
CA ASN A 36 -20.54 19.68 10.69
C ASN A 36 -19.09 19.57 10.20
N ASN A 37 -18.32 18.60 10.70
CA ASN A 37 -16.95 18.36 10.26
C ASN A 37 -16.91 17.98 8.78
N MET A 38 -17.81 17.10 8.34
CA MET A 38 -17.93 16.73 6.92
C MET A 38 -18.34 17.90 6.05
N ARG A 39 -19.24 18.78 6.53
CA ARG A 39 -19.55 20.02 5.81
C ARG A 39 -18.29 20.89 5.62
N ILE A 40 -17.47 21.09 6.66
CA ILE A 40 -16.22 21.87 6.55
C ILE A 40 -15.27 21.24 5.53
N VAL A 41 -15.17 19.91 5.48
CA VAL A 41 -14.36 19.21 4.49
C VAL A 41 -14.90 19.44 3.07
N LEU A 42 -16.21 19.30 2.86
CA LEU A 42 -16.86 19.55 1.56
C LEU A 42 -16.72 21.02 1.13
N GLU A 43 -16.84 21.97 2.06
CA GLU A 43 -16.59 23.40 1.83
C GLU A 43 -15.14 23.61 1.36
N ARG A 44 -14.15 22.98 1.99
CA ARG A 44 -12.75 23.07 1.52
C ARG A 44 -12.56 22.47 0.13
N LEU A 45 -13.14 21.31 -0.14
CA LEU A 45 -13.06 20.64 -1.45
C LEU A 45 -13.68 21.50 -2.57
N ARG A 46 -14.78 22.20 -2.27
CA ARG A 46 -15.40 23.18 -3.18
C ARG A 46 -14.60 24.48 -3.29
N ASP A 47 -14.27 25.11 -2.17
CA ASP A 47 -13.82 26.50 -2.13
C ASP A 47 -12.32 26.64 -2.36
N ARG A 48 -11.51 25.74 -1.80
CA ARG A 48 -10.06 25.77 -1.95
C ARG A 48 -9.59 24.95 -3.15
N TYR A 49 -10.10 23.72 -3.28
CA TYR A 49 -9.59 22.77 -4.27
C TYR A 49 -10.40 22.75 -5.57
N LYS A 50 -11.62 23.33 -5.58
CA LYS A 50 -12.50 23.39 -6.77
C LYS A 50 -12.80 22.01 -7.37
N LEU A 51 -12.82 20.96 -6.54
CA LEU A 51 -12.95 19.55 -6.98
C LEU A 51 -14.41 19.09 -7.08
N LEU A 52 -15.32 19.73 -6.36
CA LEU A 52 -16.72 19.34 -6.30
C LEU A 52 -17.61 20.54 -6.02
N ASP A 53 -18.89 20.37 -6.29
CA ASP A 53 -19.98 21.11 -5.67
C ASP A 53 -20.76 20.18 -4.74
N PHE A 54 -21.46 20.74 -3.76
CA PHE A 54 -22.34 19.95 -2.92
C PHE A 54 -23.52 20.76 -2.38
N LYS A 55 -24.62 20.05 -2.11
CA LYS A 55 -25.80 20.56 -1.42
C LYS A 55 -26.07 19.71 -0.18
N THR A 56 -26.38 20.37 0.92
CA THR A 56 -26.74 19.68 2.18
C THR A 56 -28.21 19.90 2.48
N HIS A 57 -28.86 18.84 2.96
CA HIS A 57 -30.23 18.90 3.46
C HIS A 57 -30.25 18.50 4.93
N TYR A 58 -31.11 19.14 5.73
CA TYR A 58 -31.24 18.77 7.15
C TYR A 58 -31.71 17.32 7.28
N GLY A 59 -31.02 16.53 8.11
CA GLY A 59 -31.35 15.11 8.34
C GLY A 59 -30.98 14.15 7.19
N ALA A 60 -30.83 14.63 5.96
CA ALA A 60 -30.62 13.81 4.77
C ALA A 60 -29.14 13.74 4.30
N PRO A 61 -28.81 12.80 3.39
CA PRO A 61 -27.51 12.75 2.71
C PRO A 61 -27.18 14.07 1.98
N ALA A 62 -25.89 14.37 1.81
CA ALA A 62 -25.47 15.45 0.94
C ALA A 62 -25.46 14.97 -0.52
N GLU A 63 -25.89 15.85 -1.43
CA GLU A 63 -25.74 15.67 -2.87
C GLU A 63 -24.38 16.25 -3.27
N VAL A 64 -23.47 15.42 -3.79
CA VAL A 64 -22.13 15.83 -4.21
C VAL A 64 -22.03 15.70 -5.73
N HIS A 65 -21.59 16.75 -6.40
CA HIS A 65 -21.31 16.74 -7.83
C HIS A 65 -19.80 16.91 -8.04
N LEU A 66 -19.15 15.88 -8.57
CA LEU A 66 -17.74 15.94 -8.88
C LEU A 66 -17.52 16.84 -10.10
N ARG A 67 -16.57 17.77 -9.99
CA ARG A 67 -16.19 18.60 -11.12
C ARG A 67 -15.15 17.87 -11.96
N PRO A 68 -15.28 17.85 -13.29
CA PRO A 68 -14.19 17.39 -14.14
C PRO A 68 -13.00 18.32 -13.96
N VAL A 69 -11.85 17.76 -13.59
CA VAL A 69 -10.61 18.54 -13.47
C VAL A 69 -9.98 18.62 -14.85
N ALA A 70 -10.30 19.70 -15.58
CA ALA A 70 -9.80 19.92 -16.94
C ALA A 70 -8.27 20.03 -16.94
N GLY A 71 -7.60 19.30 -17.84
CA GLY A 71 -6.15 19.31 -17.99
C GLY A 71 -5.37 18.61 -16.87
N ALA A 72 -6.04 17.93 -15.93
CA ALA A 72 -5.37 17.14 -14.92
C ALA A 72 -4.97 15.77 -15.45
N ASP A 73 -3.77 15.35 -15.07
CA ASP A 73 -3.37 13.96 -15.17
C ASP A 73 -4.33 13.10 -14.35
N THR A 74 -5.01 12.19 -15.03
CA THR A 74 -5.93 11.24 -14.40
C THR A 74 -5.23 9.91 -14.18
N VAL A 75 -5.61 9.23 -13.10
CA VAL A 75 -5.15 7.88 -12.81
C VAL A 75 -6.36 6.95 -12.68
N LYS A 76 -6.35 5.85 -13.43
CA LYS A 76 -7.37 4.80 -13.29
C LYS A 76 -7.06 3.93 -12.09
N VAL A 77 -7.92 4.00 -11.08
CA VAL A 77 -7.85 3.12 -9.90
C VAL A 77 -8.71 1.88 -10.16
N PRO A 78 -8.16 0.66 -10.07
CA PRO A 78 -8.95 -0.57 -10.24
C PRO A 78 -10.09 -0.67 -9.23
N ALA A 79 -11.25 -1.19 -9.63
CA ALA A 79 -12.41 -1.37 -8.73
C ALA A 79 -12.05 -2.23 -7.50
N ALA A 80 -11.24 -3.27 -7.72
CA ALA A 80 -10.66 -4.14 -6.69
C ALA A 80 -10.00 -3.39 -5.53
N TYR A 81 -9.45 -2.18 -5.76
CA TYR A 81 -8.86 -1.37 -4.69
C TYR A 81 -9.90 -1.03 -3.61
N TRP A 82 -11.10 -0.65 -4.04
CA TRP A 82 -12.21 -0.29 -3.17
C TRP A 82 -12.94 -1.52 -2.65
N GLU A 83 -13.12 -2.53 -3.51
CA GLU A 83 -13.83 -3.77 -3.16
C GLU A 83 -13.10 -4.56 -2.07
N TYR A 84 -11.77 -4.62 -2.14
CA TYR A 84 -10.93 -5.31 -1.14
C TYR A 84 -10.59 -4.42 0.07
N GLY A 85 -11.07 -3.17 0.09
CA GLY A 85 -10.93 -2.23 1.20
C GLY A 85 -9.50 -1.68 1.38
N TRP A 86 -8.72 -1.59 0.31
CA TRP A 86 -7.35 -1.04 0.37
C TRP A 86 -7.32 0.45 0.72
N ASP A 87 -8.40 1.18 0.45
CA ASP A 87 -8.57 2.60 0.82
C ASP A 87 -8.60 2.84 2.33
N ALA A 88 -9.12 1.87 3.09
CA ALA A 88 -9.16 1.91 4.55
C ALA A 88 -7.91 1.29 5.19
N ARG A 89 -7.30 0.30 4.54
CA ARG A 89 -6.12 -0.41 5.04
C ARG A 89 -4.84 0.38 4.91
N LEU A 90 -4.73 1.19 3.85
CA LEU A 90 -3.54 1.99 3.61
C LEU A 90 -3.62 3.35 4.31
N GLY A 91 -2.54 3.70 5.00
CA GLY A 91 -2.26 5.03 5.50
C GLY A 91 -2.21 6.07 4.40
N SER A 92 -2.19 7.35 4.77
CA SER A 92 -2.05 8.44 3.81
C SER A 92 -0.82 8.28 2.89
N PRO A 93 0.38 7.91 3.42
CA PRO A 93 1.54 7.62 2.58
C PRO A 93 1.33 6.48 1.58
N GLY A 94 0.83 5.32 2.02
CA GLY A 94 0.56 4.18 1.15
C GLY A 94 -0.42 4.51 0.03
N ARG A 95 -1.51 5.24 0.34
CA ARG A 95 -2.47 5.70 -0.66
C ARG A 95 -1.86 6.64 -1.68
N GLY A 96 -1.10 7.65 -1.23
CA GLY A 96 -0.44 8.60 -2.12
C GLY A 96 0.55 7.90 -3.06
N VAL A 97 1.42 7.05 -2.51
CA VAL A 97 2.42 6.30 -3.29
C VAL A 97 1.77 5.27 -4.22
N TYR A 98 0.63 4.69 -3.85
CA TYR A 98 -0.11 3.78 -4.72
C TYR A 98 -0.63 4.50 -5.97
N LEU A 99 -1.20 5.70 -5.81
CA LEU A 99 -1.65 6.53 -6.94
C LEU A 99 -0.48 6.97 -7.82
N ILE A 100 0.66 7.34 -7.22
CA ILE A 100 1.90 7.62 -7.96
C ILE A 100 2.31 6.41 -8.80
N ASN A 101 2.33 5.21 -8.21
CA ASN A 101 2.68 3.98 -8.91
C ASN A 101 1.74 3.72 -10.10
N LEU A 102 0.43 3.83 -9.90
CA LEU A 102 -0.53 3.67 -10.98
C LEU A 102 -0.31 4.69 -12.11
N ARG A 103 0.02 5.94 -11.78
CA ARG A 103 0.29 7.00 -12.76
C ARG A 103 1.56 6.71 -13.55
N GLU A 104 2.68 6.49 -12.86
CA GLU A 104 3.98 6.27 -13.49
C GLU A 104 4.00 4.98 -14.33
N SER A 105 3.35 3.91 -13.87
CA SER A 105 3.19 2.68 -14.65
C SER A 105 2.38 2.87 -15.93
N GLN A 106 1.40 3.80 -15.95
CA GLN A 106 0.61 4.09 -17.15
C GLN A 106 1.40 4.86 -18.21
N THR A 107 2.37 5.66 -17.80
CA THR A 107 3.20 6.49 -18.70
C THR A 107 4.57 5.90 -19.01
N SER A 108 5.00 4.91 -18.23
CA SER A 108 6.30 4.26 -18.40
C SER A 108 6.38 3.42 -19.66
N ARG A 109 7.54 3.50 -20.34
CA ARG A 109 7.89 2.62 -21.46
C ARG A 109 8.16 1.18 -21.04
N MET A 110 8.38 0.94 -19.74
CA MET A 110 8.66 -0.37 -19.15
C MET A 110 7.47 -0.96 -18.38
N SER A 111 6.25 -0.47 -18.66
CA SER A 111 5.03 -0.83 -17.94
C SER A 111 4.89 -2.35 -17.73
N PRO A 112 4.51 -2.81 -16.52
CA PRO A 112 4.11 -2.00 -15.36
C PRO A 112 5.29 -1.41 -14.58
N ARG A 113 6.54 -1.71 -14.93
CA ARG A 113 7.74 -1.25 -14.21
C ARG A 113 8.07 0.20 -14.57
N TRP A 114 8.66 0.92 -13.62
CA TRP A 114 9.11 2.30 -13.81
C TRP A 114 10.20 2.65 -12.80
N SER A 115 10.99 3.70 -13.05
CA SER A 115 12.10 4.07 -12.16
C SER A 115 12.27 5.57 -12.00
N HIS A 116 12.35 6.02 -10.75
CA HIS A 116 12.76 7.39 -10.39
C HIS A 116 13.39 7.40 -8.99
N GLY A 117 14.23 8.41 -8.73
CA GLY A 117 14.80 8.61 -7.40
C GLY A 117 13.76 9.13 -6.40
N ARG A 118 13.88 8.75 -5.12
CA ARG A 118 12.98 9.20 -4.05
C ARG A 118 12.87 10.73 -3.94
N LEU A 119 13.99 11.44 -4.07
CA LEU A 119 14.01 12.91 -3.99
C LEU A 119 13.28 13.55 -5.18
N TRP A 120 13.41 12.95 -6.36
CA TRP A 120 12.67 13.39 -7.54
C TRP A 120 11.16 13.20 -7.33
N LEU A 121 10.73 12.03 -6.84
CA LEU A 121 9.32 11.76 -6.55
C LEU A 121 8.74 12.75 -5.54
N ALA A 122 9.48 13.01 -4.45
CA ALA A 122 9.08 13.97 -3.43
C ALA A 122 8.87 15.37 -4.02
N ALA A 123 9.83 15.86 -4.81
CA ALA A 123 9.74 17.17 -5.45
C ALA A 123 8.62 17.23 -6.51
N HIS A 124 8.51 16.21 -7.36
CA HIS A 124 7.54 16.18 -8.46
C HIS A 124 6.09 16.14 -7.95
N TYR A 125 5.81 15.35 -6.93
CA TYR A 125 4.47 15.20 -6.36
C TYR A 125 4.18 16.14 -5.17
N GLY A 126 5.12 17.01 -4.82
CA GLY A 126 4.93 17.99 -3.74
C GLY A 126 4.74 17.36 -2.36
N VAL A 127 5.42 16.24 -2.08
CA VAL A 127 5.36 15.52 -0.80
C VAL A 127 6.76 15.39 -0.19
N SER A 128 6.86 15.07 1.10
CA SER A 128 8.16 14.89 1.73
C SER A 128 8.84 13.58 1.28
N PRO A 129 10.19 13.49 1.28
CA PRO A 129 10.89 12.23 1.03
C PRO A 129 10.48 11.10 1.99
N ASP A 130 10.15 11.45 3.25
CA ASP A 130 9.67 10.50 4.25
C ASP A 130 8.27 9.98 3.94
N HIS A 131 7.41 10.79 3.32
CA HIS A 131 6.11 10.34 2.83
C HIS A 131 6.27 9.28 1.73
N ILE A 132 7.18 9.51 0.77
CA ILE A 132 7.51 8.51 -0.25
C ILE A 132 8.08 7.25 0.39
N PHE A 133 9.05 7.37 1.29
CA PHE A 133 9.66 6.22 1.96
C PHE A 133 8.65 5.39 2.75
N SER A 134 7.80 6.05 3.53
CA SER A 134 6.77 5.39 4.35
C SER A 134 5.74 4.69 3.46
N GLY A 135 5.26 5.34 2.41
CA GLY A 135 4.32 4.75 1.47
C GLY A 135 4.90 3.58 0.69
N VAL A 136 6.14 3.68 0.21
CA VAL A 136 6.84 2.55 -0.44
C VAL A 136 6.97 1.38 0.53
N THR A 137 7.40 1.63 1.77
CA THR A 137 7.54 0.57 2.78
C THR A 137 6.21 -0.11 3.07
N GLU A 138 5.14 0.68 3.25
CA GLU A 138 3.80 0.19 3.50
C GLU A 138 3.28 -0.69 2.35
N LEU A 139 3.44 -0.25 1.11
CA LEU A 139 3.01 -1.03 -0.07
C LEU A 139 3.81 -2.30 -0.25
N ARG A 140 5.13 -2.30 0.02
CA ARG A 140 5.95 -3.51 0.00
C ARG A 140 5.44 -4.54 1.01
N ARG A 141 5.25 -4.12 2.27
CA ARG A 141 4.73 -4.99 3.34
C ARG A 141 3.37 -5.57 3.00
N ALA A 142 2.52 -4.77 2.37
CA ALA A 142 1.22 -5.18 1.87
C ALA A 142 1.30 -6.01 0.57
N ASN A 143 2.49 -6.34 0.05
CA ASN A 143 2.69 -7.06 -1.22
C ASN A 143 1.98 -6.39 -2.42
N LEU A 144 1.92 -5.06 -2.42
CA LEU A 144 1.33 -4.25 -3.50
C LEU A 144 2.38 -3.62 -4.41
N LEU A 145 3.66 -3.71 -4.04
CA LEU A 145 4.76 -3.08 -4.74
C LEU A 145 6.06 -3.84 -4.52
N GLU A 146 6.70 -4.24 -5.61
CA GLU A 146 8.10 -4.68 -5.59
C GLU A 146 9.04 -3.48 -5.79
N VAL A 147 10.18 -3.52 -5.09
CA VAL A 147 11.24 -2.52 -5.24
C VAL A 147 12.58 -3.20 -5.43
N GLU A 148 13.17 -3.00 -6.60
CA GLU A 148 14.56 -3.32 -6.85
C GLU A 148 15.37 -2.04 -6.66
N TYR A 149 16.20 -2.02 -5.63
CA TYR A 149 17.06 -0.87 -5.41
C TYR A 149 18.31 -0.99 -6.27
N GLY A 150 18.69 0.12 -6.91
CA GLY A 150 19.99 0.25 -7.57
C GLY A 150 21.15 -0.19 -6.67
N GLU A 151 22.19 -0.73 -7.31
CA GLU A 151 23.39 -1.21 -6.61
C GLU A 151 24.00 -0.11 -5.74
N MET A 152 24.49 -0.47 -4.56
CA MET A 152 25.34 0.42 -3.79
C MET A 152 26.72 0.35 -4.43
N ASP A 153 27.14 1.43 -5.08
CA ASP A 153 28.52 1.55 -5.54
C ASP A 153 29.46 1.37 -4.34
N GLN A 154 30.41 0.46 -4.46
CA GLN A 154 31.44 0.24 -3.44
C GLN A 154 32.43 1.42 -3.39
N HIS A 155 32.43 2.26 -4.43
CA HIS A 155 33.20 3.48 -4.51
C HIS A 155 32.29 4.67 -4.17
N MET A 156 32.58 5.34 -3.06
CA MET A 156 31.80 6.47 -2.53
C MET A 156 31.89 7.71 -3.43
N GLY A 157 31.26 7.69 -4.61
CA GLY A 157 31.32 8.80 -5.57
C GLY A 157 30.15 8.91 -6.54
N HIS A 158 29.46 7.82 -6.87
CA HIS A 158 28.34 7.85 -7.82
C HIS A 158 26.97 7.89 -7.12
N PRO A 159 26.02 8.72 -7.59
CA PRO A 159 24.65 8.68 -7.13
C PRO A 159 24.09 7.28 -7.36
N ARG A 160 23.50 6.68 -6.32
CA ARG A 160 22.82 5.39 -6.42
C ARG A 160 21.83 5.40 -7.58
N GLU A 161 21.82 4.35 -8.40
CA GLU A 161 20.83 4.22 -9.46
C GLU A 161 19.40 4.36 -8.90
N PRO A 162 18.47 4.94 -9.66
CA PRO A 162 17.07 5.01 -9.29
C PRO A 162 16.53 3.64 -8.90
N SER A 163 15.65 3.59 -7.91
CA SER A 163 14.94 2.35 -7.60
C SER A 163 13.95 2.05 -8.72
N LEU A 164 13.84 0.76 -9.08
CA LEU A 164 12.84 0.24 -9.98
C LEU A 164 11.63 -0.20 -9.15
N TYR A 165 10.46 0.27 -9.54
CA TYR A 165 9.18 0.00 -8.88
C TYR A 165 8.34 -0.87 -9.81
N THR A 166 7.77 -1.96 -9.28
CA THR A 166 6.82 -2.81 -10.02
C THR A 166 5.57 -3.01 -9.18
N PRO A 167 4.44 -2.36 -9.52
CA PRO A 167 3.18 -2.59 -8.81
C PRO A 167 2.70 -4.02 -9.01
N ASN A 168 2.29 -4.67 -7.92
CA ASN A 168 1.70 -6.00 -7.95
C ASN A 168 0.20 -5.93 -8.23
N VAL A 169 -0.37 -7.06 -8.65
CA VAL A 169 -1.83 -7.19 -8.81
C VAL A 169 -2.47 -7.13 -7.43
N LEU A 170 -3.57 -6.38 -7.31
CA LEU A 170 -4.35 -6.32 -6.07
C LEU A 170 -4.93 -7.70 -5.74
N TYR A 171 -4.86 -8.07 -4.47
CA TYR A 171 -5.47 -9.27 -3.92
C TYR A 171 -6.49 -8.91 -2.84
N ASP A 172 -7.39 -9.84 -2.53
CA ASP A 172 -8.30 -9.73 -1.39
C ASP A 172 -7.55 -10.15 -0.10
N PRO A 173 -7.40 -9.26 0.90
CA PRO A 173 -6.79 -9.62 2.18
C PRO A 173 -7.50 -10.78 2.92
N ALA A 174 -8.77 -11.06 2.62
CA ALA A 174 -9.47 -12.24 3.13
C ALA A 174 -8.84 -13.54 2.59
N ASP A 175 -8.41 -13.56 1.33
CA ASP A 175 -7.75 -14.71 0.72
C ASP A 175 -6.36 -14.93 1.34
N LEU A 176 -5.60 -13.86 1.57
CA LEU A 176 -4.33 -13.94 2.30
C LEU A 176 -4.53 -14.54 3.69
N LYS A 177 -5.53 -14.07 4.44
CA LYS A 177 -5.85 -14.60 5.78
C LYS A 177 -6.19 -16.09 5.72
N LYS A 178 -6.98 -16.51 4.73
CA LYS A 178 -7.33 -17.92 4.52
C LYS A 178 -6.07 -18.76 4.24
N GLY A 179 -5.22 -18.31 3.33
CA GLY A 179 -3.96 -19.00 3.01
C GLY A 179 -3.02 -19.12 4.21
N LEU A 180 -2.92 -18.08 5.05
CA LEU A 180 -2.14 -18.14 6.28
C LEU A 180 -2.71 -19.15 7.28
N GLU A 181 -4.03 -19.25 7.41
CA GLU A 181 -4.66 -20.24 8.29
C GLU A 181 -4.46 -21.67 7.76
N GLU A 182 -4.49 -21.89 6.44
CA GLU A 182 -4.16 -23.18 5.84
C GLU A 182 -2.70 -23.58 6.12
N LEU A 183 -1.74 -22.65 5.96
CA LEU A 183 -0.34 -22.89 6.33
C LEU A 183 -0.20 -23.19 7.83
N LYS A 184 -0.93 -22.48 8.69
CA LYS A 184 -0.94 -22.70 10.14
C LYS A 184 -1.42 -24.11 10.49
N GLN A 185 -2.50 -24.58 9.87
CA GLN A 185 -3.05 -25.91 10.09
C GLN A 185 -2.08 -27.01 9.62
N LYS A 186 -1.43 -26.80 8.48
CA LYS A 186 -0.52 -27.78 7.88
C LYS A 186 0.83 -27.87 8.60
N HIS A 187 1.40 -26.75 9.02
CA HIS A 187 2.78 -26.67 9.51
C HIS A 187 2.91 -26.32 11.00
N GLY A 188 1.79 -26.00 11.65
CA GLY A 188 1.73 -25.59 13.06
C GLY A 188 1.94 -24.09 13.26
N PRO A 189 1.36 -23.51 14.33
CA PRO A 189 1.38 -22.07 14.58
C PRO A 189 2.78 -21.50 14.83
N GLU A 190 3.66 -22.25 15.48
CA GLU A 190 5.01 -21.76 15.80
C GLU A 190 5.89 -21.60 14.56
N LYS A 191 5.80 -22.56 13.62
CA LYS A 191 6.58 -22.54 12.38
C LYS A 191 6.09 -21.40 11.47
N LEU A 192 4.77 -21.24 11.37
CA LEU A 192 4.19 -20.10 10.66
C LEU A 192 4.66 -18.77 11.26
N ALA A 193 4.61 -18.62 12.59
CA ALA A 193 5.03 -17.39 13.25
C ALA A 193 6.51 -17.04 12.97
N ARG A 194 7.40 -18.03 12.95
CA ARG A 194 8.81 -17.82 12.58
C ARG A 194 8.97 -17.42 11.11
N ALA A 195 8.27 -18.08 10.20
CA ALA A 195 8.30 -17.74 8.78
C ALA A 195 7.74 -16.32 8.52
N GLN A 196 6.66 -15.93 9.19
CA GLN A 196 6.12 -14.57 9.11
C GLN A 196 7.10 -13.53 9.68
N LYS A 197 7.78 -13.83 10.80
CA LYS A 197 8.84 -12.96 11.32
C LYS A 197 9.96 -12.79 10.29
N ALA A 198 10.42 -13.88 9.68
CA ALA A 198 11.43 -13.86 8.64
C ALA A 198 11.01 -13.02 7.42
N ALA A 199 9.78 -13.23 6.93
CA ALA A 199 9.22 -12.46 5.82
C ALA A 199 9.12 -10.96 6.14
N SER A 200 8.71 -10.62 7.36
CA SER A 200 8.61 -9.21 7.81
C SER A 200 9.94 -8.45 7.81
N LEU A 201 11.08 -9.15 7.98
CA LEU A 201 12.40 -8.53 7.95
C LEU A 201 12.82 -8.10 6.55
N VAL A 202 12.25 -8.72 5.52
CA VAL A 202 12.48 -8.42 4.10
C VAL A 202 11.28 -7.73 3.43
N TYR A 203 10.30 -7.28 4.23
CA TYR A 203 9.08 -6.59 3.79
C TYR A 203 8.10 -7.46 3.00
N GLU A 204 8.14 -8.77 3.18
CA GLU A 204 7.28 -9.74 2.49
C GLU A 204 6.21 -10.32 3.41
N ASP A 205 5.78 -9.58 4.45
CA ASP A 205 4.85 -10.11 5.46
C ASP A 205 3.45 -10.46 4.92
N SER A 206 3.11 -9.98 3.73
CA SER A 206 1.88 -10.32 3.00
C SER A 206 2.13 -11.16 1.74
N ASP A 207 3.35 -11.67 1.51
CA ASP A 207 3.63 -12.62 0.43
C ASP A 207 3.45 -14.06 0.92
N LEU A 208 2.28 -14.63 0.62
CA LEU A 208 1.96 -16.00 1.00
C LEU A 208 2.94 -17.03 0.42
N ALA A 209 3.40 -16.81 -0.82
CA ALA A 209 4.35 -17.71 -1.47
C ALA A 209 5.73 -17.63 -0.80
N GLY A 210 6.20 -16.42 -0.49
CA GLY A 210 7.42 -16.18 0.26
C GLY A 210 7.39 -16.80 1.66
N ILE A 211 6.26 -16.67 2.38
CA ILE A 211 6.08 -17.28 3.70
C ILE A 211 6.11 -18.81 3.60
N ALA A 212 5.37 -19.41 2.65
CA ALA A 212 5.40 -20.84 2.43
C ALA A 212 6.83 -21.33 2.08
N ARG A 213 7.55 -20.57 1.26
CA ARG A 213 8.93 -20.88 0.91
C ARG A 213 9.88 -20.85 2.11
N LEU A 214 9.68 -19.94 3.04
CA LEU A 214 10.48 -19.87 4.27
C LEU A 214 10.19 -21.05 5.22
N ILE A 215 8.94 -21.53 5.26
CA ILE A 215 8.57 -22.76 5.96
C ILE A 215 9.33 -23.96 5.38
N GLU A 216 9.33 -24.12 4.05
CA GLU A 216 10.04 -25.20 3.37
C GLU A 216 11.55 -25.16 3.63
N LEU A 217 12.14 -23.96 3.68
CA LEU A 217 13.54 -23.78 3.99
C LEU A 217 13.86 -24.15 5.45
N GLU A 218 12.96 -23.85 6.39
CA GLU A 218 13.12 -24.31 7.78
C GLU A 218 13.06 -25.84 7.87
N ASP A 219 12.17 -26.49 7.13
CA ASP A 219 12.10 -27.96 7.07
C ASP A 219 13.39 -28.57 6.51
N GLN A 220 14.02 -27.90 5.54
CA GLN A 220 15.23 -28.39 4.89
C GLN A 220 16.51 -28.14 5.69
N TYR A 221 16.68 -26.95 6.28
CA TYR A 221 17.94 -26.51 6.91
C TYR A 221 17.88 -26.44 8.44
N GLY A 222 16.68 -26.53 9.02
CA GLY A 222 16.45 -26.44 10.45
C GLY A 222 16.39 -25.00 10.98
N PRO A 223 15.79 -24.81 12.17
CA PRO A 223 15.51 -23.49 12.74
C PRO A 223 16.78 -22.71 13.13
N ALA A 224 17.89 -23.39 13.40
CA ALA A 224 19.16 -22.75 13.75
C ALA A 224 19.77 -21.96 12.58
N ILE A 225 19.74 -22.53 11.36
CA ILE A 225 20.22 -21.87 10.14
C ILE A 225 19.32 -20.69 9.77
N ILE A 226 18.00 -20.86 9.90
CA ILE A 226 17.05 -19.75 9.70
C ILE A 226 17.41 -18.60 10.64
N ARG A 227 17.56 -18.87 11.94
CA ARG A 227 17.89 -17.84 12.93
C ARG A 227 19.19 -17.11 12.60
N TRP A 228 20.25 -17.85 12.27
CA TRP A 228 21.53 -17.25 11.84
C TRP A 228 21.37 -16.31 10.64
N ALA A 229 20.58 -16.72 9.64
CA ALA A 229 20.31 -15.90 8.47
C ALA A 229 19.51 -14.64 8.85
N LEU A 230 18.53 -14.75 9.75
CA LEU A 230 17.77 -13.61 10.26
C LEU A 230 18.64 -12.62 11.02
N ASP A 231 19.55 -13.09 11.87
CA ASP A 231 20.49 -12.23 12.61
C ASP A 231 21.37 -11.41 11.64
N LYS A 232 21.85 -12.04 10.54
CA LYS A 232 22.56 -11.35 9.45
C LYS A 232 21.70 -10.31 8.73
N MET A 233 20.39 -10.51 8.64
CA MET A 233 19.45 -9.56 8.03
C MET A 233 19.10 -8.40 8.96
N GLU A 234 18.91 -8.67 10.25
CA GLU A 234 18.61 -7.66 11.27
C GLU A 234 19.76 -6.66 11.44
N ALA A 235 21.01 -7.11 11.29
CA ALA A 235 22.18 -6.24 11.28
C ALA A 235 22.22 -5.23 10.10
N LYS A 236 21.37 -5.40 9.07
CA LYS A 236 21.32 -4.50 7.91
C LYS A 236 20.33 -3.37 8.13
N SER A 237 20.72 -2.15 7.73
CA SER A 237 19.81 -1.01 7.66
C SER A 237 18.53 -1.34 6.89
N PRO A 238 17.35 -0.87 7.32
CA PRO A 238 16.07 -0.98 6.60
C PRO A 238 16.15 -0.68 5.09
N SER A 239 17.01 0.26 4.68
CA SER A 239 17.17 0.69 3.28
C SER A 239 18.21 -0.11 2.48
N ASN A 240 18.76 -1.18 3.07
CA ASN A 240 19.80 -1.98 2.42
C ASN A 240 19.20 -2.80 1.26
N PRO A 241 19.79 -2.76 0.04
CA PRO A 241 19.29 -3.48 -1.13
C PRO A 241 19.23 -5.00 -0.93
N LYS A 242 20.00 -5.54 0.03
CA LYS A 242 20.02 -6.95 0.36
C LYS A 242 18.88 -7.36 1.28
N ARG A 243 18.02 -6.45 1.75
CA ARG A 243 16.79 -6.77 2.49
C ARG A 243 15.66 -7.18 1.54
N THR A 244 15.88 -8.32 0.90
CA THR A 244 14.98 -8.95 -0.06
C THR A 244 14.90 -10.45 0.22
N LEU A 245 13.78 -11.07 -0.13
CA LEU A 245 13.60 -12.51 0.03
C LEU A 245 14.65 -13.33 -0.76
N PRO A 246 15.00 -13.03 -2.02
CA PRO A 246 16.03 -13.77 -2.74
C PRO A 246 17.39 -13.78 -2.02
N TYR A 247 17.80 -12.67 -1.43
CA TYR A 247 19.06 -12.60 -0.68
C TYR A 247 19.00 -13.41 0.62
N LEU A 248 17.88 -13.36 1.35
CA LEU A 248 17.66 -14.19 2.53
C LEU A 248 17.68 -15.68 2.18
N VAL A 249 17.00 -16.09 1.11
CA VAL A 249 17.01 -17.47 0.60
C VAL A 249 18.43 -17.91 0.23
N GLY A 250 19.20 -17.07 -0.47
CA GLY A 250 20.60 -17.34 -0.80
C GLY A 250 21.46 -17.52 0.45
N THR A 251 21.26 -16.67 1.45
CA THR A 251 21.96 -16.75 2.74
C THR A 251 21.65 -18.08 3.44
N ILE A 252 20.39 -18.51 3.50
CA ILE A 252 19.99 -19.78 4.12
C ILE A 252 20.61 -20.99 3.40
N ARG A 253 20.69 -20.96 2.06
CA ARG A 253 21.19 -22.07 1.24
C ARG A 253 22.71 -22.21 1.27
N SER A 254 23.43 -21.18 1.68
CA SER A 254 24.89 -21.16 1.74
C SER A 254 25.35 -20.66 3.12
N PRO A 255 25.14 -21.46 4.18
CA PRO A 255 25.66 -21.13 5.50
C PRO A 255 27.19 -21.19 5.49
N ASP A 256 27.82 -20.16 6.05
CA ASP A 256 29.28 -20.08 6.22
C ASP A 256 29.75 -20.98 7.37
#